data_AF-A0A9X0KA47-F1
#
_entry.id   AF-A0A9X0KA47-F1
#
_cell.length_a   1.000
_cell.length_b   1.000
_cell.length_c   1.000
_cell.angle_alpha   90.00
_cell.angle_beta   90.00
_cell.angle_gamma   90.00
#
_symmetry.space_group_name_H-M   'P 1'
#
loop_
_entity.id
_entity.type
_entity.pdbx_description
1 polymer ?
#
loop_
_entity_poly.entity_id
_entity_poly.type
_entity_poly.pdbx_seq_one_letter_code
_entity_poly.pdbx_strand_id
1 'polypeptide(L)'
;MNVKWITGWFVSILVAIYLFVDAPKHGKNKWLWAILGLLLGLFTLGIYLIQTGRKGLGWTVLIVSILIYAIAILVFVLYFLMLVFGYSNAN
;
A
#
# COMPACT_ATOMS: atom_id res chain seq x y z
N MET A 1 20.28 17.67 -4.90
CA MET A 1 19.17 16.82 -5.40
C MET A 1 18.93 15.71 -4.41
N ASN A 2 17.77 15.64 -3.76
CA ASN A 2 17.32 14.39 -3.10
C ASN A 2 15.80 14.40 -2.90
N VAL A 3 15.09 14.27 -4.02
CA VAL A 3 13.66 14.02 -4.03
C VAL A 3 13.47 12.50 -3.90
N LYS A 4 13.63 11.96 -2.69
CA LYS A 4 13.36 10.53 -2.40
C LYS A 4 12.00 10.28 -1.73
N TRP A 5 11.28 11.33 -1.35
CA TRP A 5 10.03 11.24 -0.58
C TRP A 5 8.75 11.37 -1.44
N ILE A 6 8.85 11.86 -2.67
CA ILE A 6 7.68 12.11 -3.54
C ILE A 6 7.21 10.84 -4.26
N THR A 7 8.04 9.82 -4.37
CA THR A 7 7.75 8.60 -5.14
C THR A 7 6.65 7.72 -4.54
N GLY A 8 6.39 7.80 -3.23
CA GLY A 8 5.37 6.97 -2.57
C GLY A 8 3.92 7.32 -2.97
N TRP A 9 3.62 8.60 -3.15
CA TRP A 9 2.27 9.07 -3.50
C TRP A 9 1.89 8.75 -4.94
N PHE A 10 2.87 8.76 -5.85
CA PHE A 10 2.64 8.44 -7.26
C PHE A 10 2.14 7.00 -7.45
N VAL A 11 2.64 6.04 -6.66
CA VAL A 11 2.20 4.65 -6.75
C VAL A 11 0.72 4.51 -6.38
N SER A 12 0.26 5.14 -5.30
CA SER A 12 -1.16 5.10 -4.90
C SER A 12 -2.07 5.77 -5.92
N ILE A 13 -1.63 6.88 -6.52
CA ILE A 13 -2.38 7.57 -7.58
C ILE A 13 -2.49 6.68 -8.84
N LEU A 14 -1.38 6.07 -9.28
CA LEU A 14 -1.38 5.15 -10.42
C LEU A 14 -2.28 3.94 -10.18
N VAL A 15 -2.24 3.37 -8.98
CA VAL A 15 -3.10 2.26 -8.57
C VAL A 15 -4.57 2.66 -8.60
N ALA A 16 -4.91 3.85 -8.08
CA ALA A 16 -6.28 4.35 -8.09
C ALA A 16 -6.79 4.61 -9.52
N ILE A 17 -5.96 5.17 -10.41
CA ILE A 17 -6.31 5.35 -11.82
C ILE A 17 -6.55 3.98 -12.49
N TYR A 18 -5.65 3.02 -12.27
CA TYR A 18 -5.80 1.65 -12.79
C TYR A 18 -7.13 1.04 -12.33
N LEU A 19 -7.42 1.09 -11.02
CA LEU A 19 -8.65 0.56 -10.44
C LEU A 19 -9.89 1.29 -10.97
N PHE A 20 -9.83 2.61 -11.14
CA PHE A 20 -10.95 3.40 -11.68
C PHE A 20 -11.31 3.00 -13.11
N VAL A 21 -10.32 2.69 -13.95
CA VAL A 21 -10.50 2.29 -15.34
C VAL A 21 -10.91 0.82 -15.47
N ASP A 22 -10.37 -0.06 -14.64
CA ASP A 22 -10.58 -1.51 -14.74
C ASP A 22 -11.85 -1.98 -13.99
N ALA A 23 -12.18 -1.36 -12.85
CA ALA A 23 -13.39 -1.67 -12.06
C ALA A 23 -14.70 -1.73 -12.86
N PRO A 24 -15.03 -0.77 -13.77
CA PRO A 24 -16.25 -0.85 -14.57
C PRO A 24 -16.27 -2.03 -15.53
N LYS A 25 -15.11 -2.50 -16.01
CA LYS A 25 -15.03 -3.64 -16.94
C LYS A 25 -15.39 -4.97 -16.28
N HIS A 26 -15.28 -5.02 -14.95
CA HIS A 26 -15.60 -6.18 -14.14
C HIS A 26 -16.91 -6.02 -13.34
N GLY A 27 -17.75 -5.03 -13.70
CA GLY A 27 -19.05 -4.80 -13.05
C GLY A 27 -18.95 -4.30 -11.61
N LYS A 28 -17.81 -3.74 -11.20
CA LYS A 28 -17.57 -3.23 -9.84
C LYS A 28 -17.67 -1.70 -9.82
N ASN A 29 -18.00 -1.13 -8.66
CA ASN A 29 -18.11 0.32 -8.51
C ASN A 29 -16.72 0.99 -8.59
N LYS A 30 -16.55 1.84 -9.61
CA LYS A 30 -15.29 2.52 -9.97
C LYS A 30 -14.75 3.40 -8.85
N TRP A 31 -15.64 4.15 -8.21
CA TRP A 31 -15.28 5.09 -7.15
C TRP A 31 -14.84 4.38 -5.88
N LEU A 32 -15.53 3.30 -5.52
CA LEU A 32 -15.19 2.52 -4.33
C LEU A 32 -13.79 1.92 -4.44
N TRP A 33 -13.45 1.32 -5.58
CA TRP A 33 -12.13 0.74 -5.79
C TRP A 33 -11.03 1.80 -5.96
N ALA A 34 -11.31 2.93 -6.58
CA ALA A 34 -10.34 4.02 -6.70
C ALA A 34 -9.97 4.64 -5.35
N ILE A 35 -10.97 4.89 -4.48
CA ILE A 35 -10.74 5.44 -3.13
C ILE A 35 -9.96 4.44 -2.26
N LEU A 36 -10.33 3.15 -2.32
CA LEU A 36 -9.56 2.10 -1.64
C LEU A 36 -8.12 2.02 -2.18
N GLY A 37 -7.93 2.13 -3.49
CA GLY A 37 -6.60 2.14 -4.12
C GLY A 37 -5.75 3.34 -3.70
N LEU A 38 -6.35 4.50 -3.49
CA LEU A 38 -5.65 5.68 -2.97
C LEU A 38 -5.22 5.51 -1.50
N LEU A 39 -6.09 4.91 -0.67
CA LEU A 39 -5.85 4.75 0.77
C LEU A 39 -4.90 3.59 1.10
N LEU A 40 -5.06 2.47 0.41
CA LEU A 40 -4.37 1.19 0.72
C LEU A 40 -3.37 0.78 -0.38
N GLY A 41 -3.32 1.51 -1.50
CA GLY A 41 -2.31 1.32 -2.55
C GLY A 41 -2.32 -0.09 -3.13
N LEU A 42 -1.14 -0.71 -3.15
CA LEU A 42 -0.90 -2.05 -3.69
C LEU A 42 -1.73 -3.14 -3.00
N PHE A 43 -2.11 -2.94 -1.74
CA PHE A 43 -2.93 -3.90 -1.00
C PHE A 43 -4.32 -4.06 -1.64
N THR A 44 -4.97 -2.94 -1.97
CA THR A 44 -6.25 -2.96 -2.70
C THR A 44 -6.10 -3.54 -4.09
N LEU A 45 -4.99 -3.27 -4.78
CA LEU A 45 -4.72 -3.85 -6.09
C LEU A 45 -4.62 -5.38 -6.03
N GLY A 46 -3.95 -5.93 -5.02
CA GLY A 46 -3.89 -7.38 -4.79
C GLY A 46 -5.29 -8.00 -4.58
N ILE A 47 -6.09 -7.42 -3.69
CA ILE A 47 -7.47 -7.89 -3.44
C ILE A 47 -8.33 -7.77 -4.70
N TYR A 48 -8.19 -6.67 -5.45
CA TYR A 48 -8.91 -6.44 -6.69
C TYR A 48 -8.62 -7.52 -7.72
N LEU A 49 -7.33 -7.85 -7.93
CA LEU A 49 -6.90 -8.90 -8.86
C LEU A 49 -7.43 -10.29 -8.47
N ILE A 50 -7.54 -10.58 -7.17
CA ILE A 50 -8.15 -11.83 -6.68
C ILE A 50 -9.65 -11.85 -7.03
N GLN A 51 -10.36 -10.74 -6.84
CA GLN A 51 -11.79 -10.64 -7.15
C GLN A 51 -12.09 -10.66 -8.65
N THR A 52 -11.20 -10.17 -9.50
CA THR A 52 -11.37 -10.17 -10.98
C THR A 52 -10.92 -11.47 -11.63
N GLY A 53 -10.59 -12.50 -10.84
CA GLY A 53 -10.25 -13.84 -11.32
C GLY A 53 -8.77 -14.06 -11.64
N ARG A 54 -7.92 -13.03 -11.54
CA ARG A 54 -6.46 -13.10 -11.75
C ARG A 54 -5.75 -13.52 -10.47
N LYS A 55 -6.15 -14.67 -9.91
CA LYS A 55 -5.74 -15.14 -8.58
C LYS A 55 -4.22 -15.22 -8.43
N GLY A 56 -3.48 -15.69 -9.44
CA GLY A 56 -2.01 -15.81 -9.39
C GLY A 56 -1.31 -14.47 -9.12
N LEU A 57 -1.58 -13.46 -9.97
CA LEU A 57 -1.00 -12.12 -9.81
C LEU A 57 -1.50 -11.42 -8.54
N GLY A 58 -2.77 -11.61 -8.20
CA GLY A 58 -3.36 -11.01 -7.00
C GLY A 58 -2.70 -11.49 -5.72
N TRP A 59 -2.46 -12.79 -5.58
CA TRP A 59 -1.75 -13.34 -4.42
C TRP A 59 -0.30 -12.88 -4.34
N THR A 60 0.42 -12.80 -5.47
CA THR A 60 1.80 -12.28 -5.48
C THR A 60 1.84 -10.83 -4.99
N VAL A 61 0.99 -9.96 -5.54
CA VAL A 61 0.95 -8.55 -5.14
C VAL A 61 0.56 -8.41 -3.66
N LEU A 62 -0.40 -9.20 -3.20
CA LEU A 62 -0.88 -9.14 -1.81
C LEU A 62 0.19 -9.60 -0.83
N ILE A 63 0.90 -10.70 -1.10
CA ILE A 63 2.01 -11.19 -0.26
C ILE A 63 3.15 -10.16 -0.22
N VAL A 64 3.56 -9.61 -1.37
CA VAL A 64 4.61 -8.57 -1.42
C VAL A 64 4.19 -7.34 -0.62
N SER A 65 2.93 -6.91 -0.75
CA SER A 65 2.39 -5.79 0.01
C SER A 65 2.45 -6.05 1.52
N ILE A 66 2.01 -7.23 1.98
CA ILE A 66 2.08 -7.63 3.39
C ILE A 66 3.52 -7.59 3.90
N LEU A 67 4.47 -8.12 3.13
CA LEU A 67 5.88 -8.17 3.53
C LEU A 67 6.46 -6.76 3.73
N ILE A 68 6.15 -5.84 2.82
CA ILE A 68 6.58 -4.44 2.91
C ILE A 68 5.98 -3.76 4.14
N TYR A 69 4.67 -3.93 4.38
CA TYR A 69 4.02 -3.37 5.57
C TYR A 69 4.58 -3.93 6.87
N ALA A 70 4.85 -5.25 6.92
CA ALA A 70 5.43 -5.89 8.09
C ALA A 70 6.83 -5.34 8.43
N ILE A 71 7.69 -5.18 7.42
CA ILE A 71 9.02 -4.58 7.59
C ILE A 71 8.90 -3.12 8.02
N ALA A 72 8.03 -2.34 7.40
CA ALA A 72 7.83 -0.93 7.74
C ALA A 72 7.36 -0.76 9.19
N ILE A 73 6.42 -1.59 9.64
CA ILE A 73 5.95 -1.60 11.03
C ILE A 73 7.10 -1.94 11.99
N LEU A 74 7.90 -2.96 11.67
CA LEU A 74 9.03 -3.37 12.50
C LEU A 74 10.07 -2.25 12.66
N VAL A 75 10.43 -1.59 11.56
CA VAL A 75 11.35 -0.44 11.58
C VAL A 75 10.75 0.73 12.38
N PHE A 76 9.47 1.03 12.19
CA PHE A 76 8.78 2.09 12.91
C PHE A 76 8.77 1.84 14.43
N VAL A 77 8.46 0.61 14.85
CA VAL A 77 8.44 0.21 16.27
C VAL A 77 9.84 0.31 16.88
N LEU A 78 10.88 -0.19 16.18
CA LEU A 78 12.27 -0.07 16.64
C LEU A 78 12.72 1.38 16.80
N TYR A 79 12.39 2.23 15.81
CA TYR A 79 12.69 3.66 15.87
C TYR A 79 11.98 4.34 17.03
N PHE A 80 10.70 4.04 17.24
CA PHE A 80 9.91 4.58 18.34
C PHE A 80 10.46 4.15 19.71
N LEU A 81 10.84 2.88 19.86
CA LEU A 81 11.50 2.37 21.07
C LEU A 81 12.82 3.11 21.34
N MET A 82 13.66 3.30 20.31
CA MET A 82 14.89 4.07 20.42
C MET A 82 14.64 5.52 20.87
N LEU A 83 13.60 6.18 20.36
CA LEU A 83 13.26 7.54 20.80
C LEU A 83 12.85 7.60 22.27
N VAL A 84 12.01 6.66 22.71
CA VAL A 84 11.50 6.63 24.10
C VAL A 84 12.62 6.31 25.09
N PHE A 85 13.41 5.26 24.83
CA PHE A 85 14.54 4.88 25.70
C PHE A 85 15.70 5.87 25.62
N GLY A 86 15.98 6.41 24.43
CA GLY A 86 17.02 7.43 24.23
C GLY A 86 16.70 8.73 24.97
N TYR A 87 15.44 9.18 24.96
CA TYR A 87 15.00 10.35 25.72
C TYR A 87 15.06 10.10 27.24
N SER A 88 14.70 8.90 27.70
CA SER A 88 14.73 8.56 29.13
C SER A 88 16.14 8.55 29.74
N ASN A 89 17.19 8.29 28.96
CA ASN A 89 18.57 8.23 29.45
C ASN A 89 19.30 9.58 29.38
N ALA A 90 18.65 10.62 28.84
CA ALA A 90 19.23 11.96 28.67
C ALA A 90 18.78 12.96 29.76
N ASN A 91 17.86 12.57 30.64
CA ASN A 91 17.40 13.31 31.82
C ASN A 91 17.95 12.65 33.10
#